data_AF-A0A7S1IFL3-F1
#
_entry.id   AF-A0A7S1IFL3-F1
#
_cell.length_a   1.000
_cell.length_b   1.000
_cell.length_c   1.000
_cell.angle_alpha   90.00
_cell.angle_beta   90.00
_cell.angle_gamma   90.00
#
_symmetry.space_group_name_H-M   'P 1'
#
loop_
_entity.id
_entity.type
_entity.pdbx_description
1 polymer ?
#
loop_
_entity_poly.entity_id
_entity_poly.type
_entity_poly.pdbx_seq_one_letter_code
_entity_poly.pdbx_strand_id
1 'polypeptide(L)'
;YYFEVQVLDVGQNSSLAVGVVPADGFHPGWKTKGMFFNGNVTNGSALVTSRFGRMGPWLRGHTVGVYVIRKGGTVEVIFYELGRCLGPAFRVAADPATVFSPCLHVSGSATVVFQAPE
;
A
#
# COMPACT_ATOMS: atom_id res chain seq x y z
N TYR A 1 10.18 3.85 -7.65
CA TYR A 1 9.25 3.40 -8.72
C TYR A 1 7.82 3.70 -8.28
N TYR A 2 6.87 3.69 -9.22
CA TYR A 2 5.45 4.03 -8.98
C TYR A 2 4.56 2.93 -9.54
N PHE A 3 3.43 2.67 -8.88
CA PHE A 3 2.32 1.89 -9.44
C PHE A 3 0.98 2.43 -8.91
N GLU A 4 -0.10 2.12 -9.61
CA GLU A 4 -1.45 2.47 -9.24
C GLU A 4 -2.34 1.22 -9.18
N VAL A 5 -3.29 1.23 -8.26
CA VAL A 5 -4.33 0.22 -8.12
C VAL A 5 -5.68 0.90 -8.21
N GLN A 6 -6.47 0.54 -9.22
CA GLN A 6 -7.86 0.96 -9.34
C GLN A 6 -8.78 -0.12 -8.75
N VAL A 7 -9.64 0.26 -7.82
CA VAL A 7 -10.61 -0.63 -7.20
C VAL A 7 -11.83 -0.79 -8.13
N LEU A 8 -12.18 -2.03 -8.43
CA LEU A 8 -13.42 -2.37 -9.14
C LEU A 8 -14.51 -2.83 -8.19
N ASP A 9 -14.14 -3.68 -7.22
CA ASP A 9 -15.04 -4.21 -6.19
C ASP A 9 -14.25 -4.64 -4.95
N VAL A 10 -14.85 -4.51 -3.77
CA VAL A 10 -14.39 -5.13 -2.52
C VAL A 10 -15.58 -5.82 -1.89
N GLY A 11 -15.47 -7.13 -1.70
CA GLY A 11 -16.58 -7.97 -1.26
C GLY A 11 -17.14 -7.56 0.11
N GLN A 12 -18.36 -8.01 0.40
CA GLN A 12 -18.96 -7.81 1.71
C GLN A 12 -18.07 -8.42 2.81
N ASN A 13 -17.92 -7.71 3.93
CA ASN A 13 -17.02 -8.09 5.05
C ASN A 13 -15.55 -8.33 4.62
N SER A 14 -15.14 -7.79 3.48
CA SER A 14 -13.77 -7.88 2.98
C SER A 14 -13.01 -6.58 3.26
N SER A 15 -11.69 -6.65 3.16
CA SER A 15 -10.82 -5.48 3.27
C SER A 15 -9.70 -5.56 2.25
N LEU A 16 -9.26 -4.39 1.82
CA LEU A 16 -8.14 -4.21 0.90
C LEU A 16 -7.23 -3.13 1.49
N ALA A 17 -5.94 -3.40 1.54
CA ALA A 17 -4.91 -2.39 1.70
C ALA A 17 -3.87 -2.53 0.60
N VAL A 18 -3.39 -1.40 0.09
CA VAL A 18 -2.47 -1.33 -1.06
C VAL A 18 -1.14 -0.80 -0.56
N GLY A 19 -0.04 -1.41 -0.99
CA GLY A 19 1.26 -0.99 -0.51
C GLY A 19 2.42 -1.79 -1.08
N VAL A 20 3.53 -1.75 -0.36
CA VAL A 20 4.72 -2.52 -0.71
C VAL A 20 5.19 -3.35 0.48
N VAL A 21 5.87 -4.44 0.18
CA VAL A 21 6.46 -5.33 1.18
C VAL A 21 7.91 -5.62 0.80
N PRO A 22 8.86 -5.57 1.76
CA PRO A 22 10.19 -6.12 1.51
C PRO A 22 10.14 -7.66 1.49
N ALA A 23 11.07 -8.30 0.80
CA ALA A 23 11.06 -9.77 0.63
C ALA A 23 11.04 -10.53 1.97
N ASP A 24 11.76 -10.05 2.98
CA ASP A 24 11.81 -10.62 4.33
C ASP A 24 10.54 -10.38 5.15
N GLY A 25 9.76 -9.35 4.81
CA GLY A 25 8.47 -9.04 5.43
C GLY A 25 7.29 -9.81 4.85
N PHE A 26 7.49 -10.51 3.74
CA PHE A 26 6.47 -11.39 3.15
C PHE A 26 6.62 -12.79 3.74
N HIS A 27 5.72 -13.19 4.64
CA HIS A 27 5.66 -14.55 5.19
C HIS A 27 4.39 -15.25 4.68
N PRO A 28 4.46 -15.94 3.53
CA PRO A 28 3.31 -16.55 2.88
C PRO A 28 2.51 -17.43 3.84
N GLY A 29 1.19 -17.26 3.85
CA GLY A 29 0.27 -18.08 4.64
C GLY A 29 0.18 -17.76 6.13
N TRP A 30 1.01 -16.85 6.66
CA TRP A 30 0.99 -16.52 8.10
C TRP A 30 0.88 -15.02 8.37
N LYS A 31 1.73 -14.20 7.73
CA LYS A 31 1.89 -12.80 8.12
C LYS A 31 2.47 -11.95 7.00
N THR A 32 2.05 -10.70 6.94
CA THR A 32 2.70 -9.71 6.07
C THR A 32 3.12 -8.50 6.89
N LYS A 33 4.38 -8.10 6.77
CA LYS A 33 4.97 -6.92 7.37
C LYS A 33 5.43 -5.97 6.28
N GLY A 34 4.55 -5.05 5.91
CA GLY A 34 4.78 -4.14 4.80
C GLY A 34 4.43 -2.70 5.14
N MET A 35 4.22 -1.91 4.12
CA MET A 35 3.89 -0.49 4.19
C MET A 35 2.63 -0.27 3.37
N PHE A 36 1.48 -0.27 4.02
CA PHE A 36 0.16 -0.32 3.37
C PHE A 36 -0.71 0.87 3.70
N PHE A 37 -1.65 1.14 2.80
CA PHE A 37 -2.67 2.16 2.90
C PHE A 37 -4.07 1.58 2.65
N ASN A 38 -5.03 1.96 3.51
CA ASN A 38 -6.45 1.67 3.35
C ASN A 38 -7.38 2.79 3.85
N GLY A 39 -6.97 4.04 3.64
CA GLY A 39 -7.48 5.20 4.37
C GLY A 39 -6.71 5.46 5.67
N ASN A 40 -6.20 4.40 6.29
CA ASN A 40 -5.16 4.46 7.33
C ASN A 40 -3.80 4.01 6.77
N VAL A 41 -2.74 4.31 7.51
CA VAL A 41 -1.42 3.73 7.31
C VAL A 41 -1.27 2.54 8.26
N THR A 42 -0.89 1.38 7.73
CA THR A 42 -0.71 0.14 8.51
C THR A 42 0.52 -0.61 8.06
N ASN A 43 1.17 -1.30 9.00
CA ASN A 43 2.32 -2.15 8.71
C ASN A 43 1.96 -3.61 8.41
N GLY A 44 0.68 -3.89 8.15
CA GLY A 44 0.14 -5.24 7.89
C GLY A 44 -0.28 -6.00 9.15
N SER A 45 0.08 -5.52 10.35
CA SER A 45 -0.46 -6.07 11.61
C SER A 45 -1.02 -5.03 12.57
N ALA A 46 -0.60 -3.79 12.44
CA ALA A 46 -0.96 -2.72 13.36
C ALA A 46 -1.16 -1.41 12.60
N LEU A 47 -2.11 -0.63 13.09
CA LEU A 47 -2.33 0.74 12.70
C LEU A 47 -1.08 1.58 13.06
N VAL A 48 -0.57 2.31 12.07
CA VAL A 48 0.57 3.23 12.23
C VAL A 48 0.08 4.67 12.30
N THR A 49 -0.86 5.03 11.42
CA THR A 49 -1.47 6.37 11.41
C THR A 49 -2.93 6.24 11.00
N SER A 50 -3.82 6.81 11.81
CA SER A 50 -5.25 6.84 11.50
C SER A 50 -5.60 8.02 10.61
N ARG A 51 -6.66 7.88 9.80
CA ARG A 51 -7.24 8.98 9.00
C ARG A 51 -6.21 9.71 8.12
N PHE A 52 -5.29 8.96 7.54
CA PHE A 52 -4.24 9.50 6.66
C PHE A 52 -4.81 9.95 5.31
N GLY A 53 -5.72 9.14 4.76
CA GLY A 53 -6.52 9.48 3.59
C GLY A 53 -8.00 9.58 3.95
N ARG A 54 -8.86 9.45 2.94
CA ARG A 54 -10.30 9.42 3.14
C ARG A 54 -10.71 8.19 3.97
N MET A 55 -11.64 8.42 4.88
CA MET A 55 -12.29 7.35 5.65
C MET A 55 -13.53 6.84 4.92
N GLY A 56 -13.81 5.55 5.08
CA GLY A 56 -15.00 4.90 4.53
C GLY A 56 -14.64 3.70 3.66
N PRO A 57 -15.65 3.09 3.02
CA PRO A 57 -15.43 1.94 2.16
C PRO A 57 -14.69 2.34 0.87
N TRP A 58 -13.98 1.38 0.30
CA TRP A 58 -13.52 1.49 -1.08
C TRP A 58 -14.71 1.51 -2.02
N LEU A 59 -14.72 2.47 -2.94
CA LEU A 59 -15.74 2.55 -3.98
C LEU A 59 -15.12 2.19 -5.33
N ARG A 60 -15.95 1.65 -6.22
CA ARG A 60 -15.56 1.41 -7.60
C ARG A 60 -15.01 2.70 -8.24
N GLY A 61 -13.87 2.58 -8.90
CA GLY A 61 -13.15 3.69 -9.50
C GLY A 61 -12.19 4.42 -8.56
N HIS A 62 -12.14 4.10 -7.26
CA HIS A 62 -11.09 4.61 -6.39
C HIS A 62 -9.72 4.17 -6.88
N THR A 63 -8.76 5.09 -6.93
CA THR A 63 -7.38 4.80 -7.28
C THR A 63 -6.46 5.05 -6.09
N VAL A 64 -5.51 4.14 -5.91
CA VAL A 64 -4.42 4.27 -4.95
C VAL A 64 -3.10 4.18 -5.69
N GLY A 65 -2.38 5.30 -5.73
CA GLY A 65 -1.01 5.35 -6.23
C GLY A 65 -0.02 5.11 -5.10
N VAL A 66 1.05 4.37 -5.38
CA VAL A 66 2.13 4.10 -4.43
C VAL A 66 3.43 4.49 -5.07
N TYR A 67 4.12 5.46 -4.46
CA TYR A 67 5.43 5.91 -4.90
C TYR A 67 6.51 5.58 -3.88
N VAL A 68 7.50 4.80 -4.31
CA VAL A 68 8.64 4.39 -3.48
C VAL A 68 9.88 5.14 -3.93
N ILE A 69 10.48 5.92 -3.03
CA ILE A 69 11.68 6.73 -3.26
C ILE A 69 12.81 6.22 -2.38
N ARG A 70 14.02 6.11 -2.94
CA ARG A 70 15.25 5.84 -2.17
C ARG A 70 16.09 7.11 -2.06
N LYS A 71 16.52 7.45 -0.85
CA LYS A 71 17.42 8.57 -0.56
C LYS A 71 18.40 8.17 0.53
N GLY A 72 19.69 8.05 0.22
CA GLY A 72 20.77 7.91 1.19
C GLY A 72 20.53 6.84 2.28
N GLY A 73 20.22 5.61 1.89
CA GLY A 73 19.95 4.50 2.84
C GLY A 73 18.56 4.53 3.50
N THR A 74 17.70 5.47 3.10
CA THR A 74 16.30 5.55 3.53
C THR A 74 15.38 5.27 2.35
N VAL A 75 14.27 4.58 2.62
CA VAL A 75 13.14 4.41 1.72
C VAL A 75 11.96 5.22 2.24
N GLU A 76 11.38 6.04 1.37
CA GLU A 76 10.13 6.74 1.60
C GLU A 76 9.00 6.12 0.77
N VAL A 77 7.84 5.87 1.39
CA VAL A 77 6.63 5.45 0.69
C VAL A 77 5.59 6.56 0.78
N ILE A 78 5.19 7.06 -0.37
CA ILE A 78 4.19 8.13 -0.54
C ILE A 78 2.94 7.51 -1.17
N PHE A 79 1.79 7.80 -0.59
CA PHE A 79 0.50 7.37 -1.15
C PHE A 79 -0.18 8.52 -1.89
N TYR A 80 -0.85 8.16 -2.97
CA TYR A 80 -1.78 9.00 -3.69
C TYR A 80 -3.16 8.36 -3.60
N GLU A 81 -4.19 9.16 -3.36
CA GLU A 81 -5.58 8.70 -3.35
C GLU A 81 -6.38 9.58 -4.31
N LEU A 82 -7.05 8.96 -5.28
CA LEU A 82 -7.82 9.67 -6.31
C LEU A 82 -6.97 10.75 -7.03
N GLY A 83 -5.71 10.40 -7.34
CA GLY A 83 -4.72 11.31 -7.95
C GLY A 83 -4.14 12.38 -7.01
N ARG A 84 -4.65 12.54 -5.78
CA ARG A 84 -4.11 13.51 -4.81
C ARG A 84 -2.95 12.91 -4.03
N CYS A 85 -1.79 13.59 -4.03
CA CYS A 85 -0.68 13.24 -3.15
C CYS A 85 -1.08 13.43 -1.68
N LEU A 86 -0.96 12.38 -0.86
CA LEU A 86 -1.20 12.45 0.58
C LEU A 86 0.09 12.74 1.38
N GLY A 87 1.24 12.68 0.72
CA GLY A 87 2.55 12.83 1.35
C GLY A 87 3.15 11.50 1.84
N PRO A 88 4.33 11.57 2.48
CA PRO A 88 5.06 10.38 2.93
C PRO A 88 4.40 9.76 4.15
N ALA A 89 3.97 8.51 4.01
CA ALA A 89 3.40 7.71 5.09
C ALA A 89 4.47 6.90 5.85
N PHE A 90 5.55 6.53 5.17
CA PHE A 90 6.67 5.80 5.76
C PHE A 90 8.00 6.45 5.38
N ARG A 91 8.92 6.44 6.35
CA ARG A 91 10.33 6.73 6.17
C ARG A 91 11.12 5.73 6.98
N VAL A 92 11.75 4.78 6.33
CA VAL A 92 12.43 3.66 6.98
C VAL A 92 13.85 3.53 6.47
N ALA A 93 14.80 3.25 7.36
CA ALA A 93 16.12 2.82 6.95
C ALA A 93 15.98 1.48 6.20
N ALA A 94 16.67 1.34 5.07
CA ALA A 94 16.66 0.13 4.27
C ALA A 94 18.00 -0.05 3.59
N ASP A 95 18.45 -1.30 3.52
CA ASP A 95 19.63 -1.64 2.74
C ASP A 95 19.40 -1.24 1.27
N PRO A 96 20.40 -0.67 0.56
CA PRO A 96 20.30 -0.37 -0.85
C PRO A 96 19.82 -1.55 -1.72
N ALA A 97 20.16 -2.78 -1.32
CA ALA A 97 19.80 -4.02 -1.99
C ALA A 97 18.42 -4.57 -1.58
N THR A 98 17.78 -4.07 -0.52
CA THR A 98 16.44 -4.53 -0.13
C THR A 98 15.47 -4.29 -1.27
N VAL A 99 14.86 -5.32 -1.84
CA VAL A 99 13.81 -5.16 -2.85
C VAL A 99 12.46 -5.03 -2.17
N PHE A 100 11.68 -4.03 -2.60
CA PHE A 100 10.28 -3.88 -2.20
C PHE A 100 9.40 -4.25 -3.40
N SER A 101 8.39 -5.08 -3.18
CA SER A 101 7.45 -5.51 -4.21
C SER A 101 6.07 -4.90 -3.96
N PRO A 102 5.33 -4.52 -5.02
CA PRO A 102 3.91 -4.20 -4.90
C PRO A 102 3.16 -5.34 -4.21
N CYS A 103 2.27 -5.00 -3.28
CA CYS A 103 1.53 -5.96 -2.50
C CYS A 103 0.11 -5.45 -2.19
N LEU A 104 -0.86 -6.35 -2.37
CA LEU A 104 -2.24 -6.16 -1.95
C LEU A 104 -2.47 -7.02 -0.70
N HIS A 105 -2.79 -6.38 0.41
CA HIS A 105 -3.19 -7.07 1.62
C HIS A 105 -4.71 -7.18 1.63
N VAL A 106 -5.23 -8.37 1.33
CA VAL A 106 -6.65 -8.64 1.18
C VAL A 106 -7.12 -9.62 2.24
N SER A 107 -8.24 -9.32 2.88
CA SER A 107 -9.02 -10.29 3.65
C SER A 107 -10.39 -10.39 3.00
N GLY A 108 -10.83 -11.61 2.66
CA GLY A 108 -12.02 -11.83 1.84
C GLY A 108 -11.73 -11.69 0.35
N SER A 109 -12.54 -10.92 -0.39
CA SER A 109 -12.39 -10.74 -1.83
C SER A 109 -12.25 -9.26 -2.23
N ALA A 110 -11.45 -9.03 -3.27
CA ALA A 110 -11.33 -7.75 -3.94
C ALA A 110 -11.01 -7.96 -5.42
N THR A 111 -11.60 -7.12 -6.27
CA THR A 111 -11.29 -7.07 -7.71
C THR A 111 -10.67 -5.71 -8.00
N VAL A 112 -9.49 -5.71 -8.59
CA VAL A 112 -8.73 -4.48 -8.88
C VAL A 112 -8.08 -4.55 -10.26
N VAL A 113 -7.74 -3.38 -10.80
CA VAL A 113 -6.82 -3.25 -11.93
C VAL A 113 -5.49 -2.73 -11.38
N PHE A 114 -4.42 -3.48 -11.62
CA PHE A 114 -3.06 -3.06 -11.31
C PHE A 114 -2.43 -2.41 -12.54
N GLN A 115 -1.80 -1.26 -12.34
CA GLN A 115 -1.10 -0.53 -13.40
C GLN A 115 0.27 -0.08 -12.88
N ALA A 116 1.32 -0.38 -13.64
CA ALA A 116 2.63 0.21 -13.43
C ALA A 116 3.01 0.92 -14.73
N PRO A 117 3.23 2.25 -14.72
CA PRO A 117 3.76 2.91 -15.91
C PRO A 117 5.15 2.34 -16.22
N GLU A 118 5.42 2.17 -17.52
CA GLU A 118 6.72 1.73 -18.05
C GLU A 118 7.87 2.66 -17.61
#